data_AF-A0ABC9BS93-F1
#
_entry.id   AF-A0ABC9BS93-F1
#
_cell.length_a   1.000
_cell.length_b   1.000
_cell.length_c   1.000
_cell.angle_alpha   90.00
_cell.angle_beta   90.00
_cell.angle_gamma   90.00
#
_symmetry.space_group_name_H-M   'P 1'
#
loop_
_entity.id
_entity.type
_entity.pdbx_description
1 polymer ?
#
loop_
_entity_poly.entity_id
_entity_poly.type
_entity_poly.pdbx_seq_one_letter_code
_entity_poly.pdbx_strand_id
1 'polypeptide(L)'
;MESSSSRKLAGTSHGGVLPLDVLFDVLVRLPANAICRLRAVCRPWRSLTSDPAFLKAHAARHPASLVASFRDDPDHVHIILDPSGHVVKRVPIPSYHTLLRSRLNLIGVADDGGSGTCYVIDPATGAVISHLPQSDRNSLRERWEPWSRWEREPDHSVFALGRVRSEYKVLRVSCLTGFENPDEDAQVCSVLTVHPGGGRTHWRSTGSPEFIVNMSSGVVVGSTVYYFWADIYTRNFCKDLQTDGLPKCIASFDLRWEFWDSVEVPRLDLDDDGGDDTFDEYIDMWSRSSLAELKGCLVLAHDNRRYSSCLDLWFLTDIGNDLWVNKYSIRAPESVIPEDKKFLEPLLLLDDGRIIIFLPLKGALLLYDPKTNVFSKVETKCIHKVGLYTGSLLGLQKVDSL
;
A
#
# COMPACT_ATOMS: atom_id res chain seq x y z
N MET A 1 76.54 -32.35 6.71
CA MET A 1 76.34 -32.09 5.26
C MET A 1 75.31 -33.08 4.78
N GLU A 2 74.16 -32.59 4.33
CA GLU A 2 73.17 -33.20 3.41
C GLU A 2 71.88 -32.39 3.58
N SER A 3 71.74 -31.30 2.83
CA SER A 3 71.19 -31.22 1.46
C SER A 3 69.66 -31.12 1.47
N SER A 4 69.20 -29.93 1.09
CA SER A 4 67.82 -29.58 0.81
C SER A 4 67.26 -30.38 -0.37
N SER A 5 65.95 -30.63 -0.35
CA SER A 5 65.17 -30.70 -1.58
C SER A 5 63.74 -30.26 -1.31
N SER A 6 63.55 -28.94 -1.44
CA SER A 6 62.27 -28.27 -1.55
C SER A 6 61.55 -28.76 -2.81
N ARG A 7 60.45 -29.50 -2.64
CA ARG A 7 59.51 -29.79 -3.74
C ARG A 7 58.81 -28.50 -4.14
N LYS A 8 59.10 -28.04 -5.36
CA LYS A 8 58.29 -27.08 -6.11
C LYS A 8 56.86 -27.60 -6.18
N LEU A 9 55.92 -26.97 -5.47
CA LEU A 9 54.54 -26.92 -5.95
C LEU A 9 54.47 -25.79 -6.97
N ALA A 10 54.21 -26.17 -8.21
CA ALA A 10 53.94 -25.27 -9.30
C ALA A 10 52.80 -24.31 -8.89
N GLY A 11 53.09 -23.02 -8.94
CA GLY A 11 52.08 -21.99 -8.79
C GLY A 11 51.13 -22.04 -9.97
N THR A 12 49.90 -22.50 -9.73
CA THR A 12 48.76 -22.08 -10.52
C THR A 12 48.35 -20.70 -10.01
N SER A 13 48.80 -19.67 -10.72
CA SER A 13 48.28 -18.31 -10.57
C SER A 13 46.80 -18.29 -10.91
N HIS A 14 45.93 -18.42 -9.91
CA HIS A 14 44.53 -18.00 -10.03
C HIS A 14 44.51 -16.47 -10.06
N GLY A 15 44.82 -15.91 -11.23
CA GLY A 15 44.82 -14.47 -11.47
C GLY A 15 43.41 -13.89 -11.34
N GLY A 16 43.22 -13.01 -10.36
CA GLY A 16 42.18 -11.96 -10.38
C GLY A 16 40.70 -12.37 -10.35
N VAL A 17 40.35 -13.65 -10.17
CA VAL A 17 38.94 -14.06 -10.09
C VAL A 17 38.41 -13.78 -8.69
N LEU A 18 37.50 -12.81 -8.58
CA LEU A 18 36.75 -12.54 -7.36
C LEU A 18 35.95 -13.78 -6.92
N PRO A 19 35.99 -14.16 -5.63
CA PRO A 19 35.12 -15.19 -5.08
C PRO A 19 33.64 -14.89 -5.36
N LEU A 20 32.83 -15.95 -5.53
CA LEU A 20 31.46 -15.84 -6.05
C LEU A 20 30.51 -15.14 -5.05
N ASP A 21 30.76 -15.33 -3.75
CA ASP A 21 30.13 -14.62 -2.64
C ASP A 21 30.44 -13.12 -2.65
N VAL A 22 31.71 -12.75 -2.86
CA VAL A 22 32.11 -11.34 -2.97
C VAL A 22 31.49 -10.70 -4.22
N LEU A 23 31.46 -11.42 -5.33
CA LEU A 23 30.78 -10.95 -6.55
C LEU A 23 29.29 -10.75 -6.31
N PHE A 24 28.61 -11.69 -5.64
CA PHE A 24 27.21 -11.57 -5.25
C PHE A 24 26.98 -10.28 -4.44
N ASP A 25 27.80 -10.05 -3.41
CA ASP A 25 27.70 -8.90 -2.52
C ASP A 25 27.97 -7.55 -3.18
N VAL A 26 28.84 -7.53 -4.19
CA VAL A 26 29.09 -6.33 -5.02
C VAL A 26 27.90 -6.08 -5.94
N LEU A 27 27.47 -7.09 -6.70
CA LEU A 27 26.42 -6.95 -7.69
C LEU A 27 25.07 -6.61 -7.05
N VAL A 28 24.73 -7.17 -5.89
CA VAL A 28 23.45 -6.89 -5.24
C VAL A 28 23.29 -5.41 -4.84
N ARG A 29 24.40 -4.65 -4.71
CA ARG A 29 24.40 -3.21 -4.40
C ARG A 29 24.17 -2.33 -5.61
N LEU A 30 24.29 -2.88 -6.82
CA LEU A 30 24.12 -2.11 -8.04
C LEU A 30 22.64 -1.89 -8.36
N PRO A 31 22.27 -0.75 -8.96
CA PRO A 31 20.91 -0.50 -9.41
C PRO A 31 20.48 -1.50 -10.49
N ALA A 32 19.18 -1.75 -10.60
CA ALA A 32 18.63 -2.78 -11.47
C ALA A 32 19.07 -2.62 -12.94
N ASN A 33 19.09 -1.38 -13.46
CA ASN A 33 19.52 -1.07 -14.83
C ASN A 33 20.97 -1.48 -15.12
N ALA A 34 21.88 -1.30 -14.17
CA ALA A 34 23.27 -1.74 -14.29
C ALA A 34 23.34 -3.27 -14.34
N ILE A 35 22.61 -3.95 -13.46
CA ILE A 35 22.55 -5.42 -13.46
C ILE A 35 21.99 -5.98 -14.77
N CYS A 36 20.95 -5.34 -15.33
CA CYS A 36 20.42 -5.70 -16.64
C CYS A 36 21.49 -5.64 -17.75
N ARG A 37 22.37 -4.63 -17.74
CA ARG A 37 23.50 -4.55 -18.68
C ARG A 37 24.54 -5.63 -18.42
N LEU A 38 24.82 -5.92 -17.15
CA LEU A 38 25.78 -6.92 -16.73
C LEU A 38 25.38 -8.36 -17.09
N ARG A 39 24.07 -8.66 -17.17
CA ARG A 39 23.54 -9.93 -17.69
C ARG A 39 23.96 -10.21 -19.14
N ALA A 40 24.25 -9.18 -19.93
CA ALA A 40 24.69 -9.35 -21.32
C ALA A 40 26.20 -9.64 -21.45
N VAL A 41 27.00 -9.45 -20.38
CA VAL A 41 28.46 -9.58 -20.43
C VAL A 41 28.89 -11.05 -20.50
N CYS A 42 28.35 -11.91 -19.63
CA CYS A 42 28.67 -13.34 -19.63
C CYS A 42 27.57 -14.21 -19.01
N ARG A 43 27.57 -15.50 -19.35
CA ARG A 43 26.60 -16.49 -18.83
C ARG A 43 26.63 -16.64 -17.30
N PRO A 44 27.80 -16.71 -16.63
CA PRO A 44 27.84 -16.81 -15.17
C PRO A 44 27.15 -15.64 -14.46
N TRP A 45 27.37 -14.40 -14.93
CA TRP A 45 26.73 -13.23 -14.33
C TRP A 45 25.23 -13.19 -14.60
N ARG A 46 24.80 -13.61 -15.80
CA ARG A 46 23.38 -13.79 -16.10
C ARG A 46 22.73 -14.82 -15.18
N SER A 47 23.39 -15.97 -14.98
CA SER A 47 22.90 -17.03 -14.09
C SER A 47 22.80 -16.53 -12.64
N LEU A 48 23.89 -15.93 -12.12
CA LEU A 48 23.95 -15.42 -10.75
C LEU A 48 22.86 -14.37 -10.47
N THR A 49 22.69 -13.42 -11.39
CA THR A 49 21.73 -12.31 -11.22
C THR A 49 20.28 -12.69 -11.55
N SER A 50 20.04 -13.88 -12.09
CA SER A 50 18.70 -14.44 -12.31
C SER A 50 18.31 -15.44 -11.23
N ASP A 51 19.24 -15.81 -10.34
CA ASP A 51 18.99 -16.71 -9.23
C ASP A 51 17.94 -16.11 -8.27
N PRO A 52 16.95 -16.89 -7.80
CA PRO A 52 15.91 -16.39 -6.89
C PRO A 52 16.45 -15.79 -5.59
N ALA A 53 17.57 -16.30 -5.05
CA ALA A 53 18.18 -15.73 -3.86
C ALA A 53 18.80 -14.36 -4.16
N PHE A 54 19.43 -14.19 -5.34
CA PHE A 54 19.91 -12.88 -5.80
C PHE A 54 18.77 -11.89 -5.98
N LEU A 55 17.69 -12.29 -6.66
CA LEU A 55 16.52 -11.43 -6.89
C LEU A 55 15.90 -10.96 -5.56
N LYS A 56 15.78 -11.87 -4.59
CA LYS A 56 15.27 -11.57 -3.24
C LYS A 56 16.22 -10.63 -2.47
N ALA A 57 17.52 -10.90 -2.51
CA ALA A 57 18.51 -10.07 -1.83
C ALA A 57 18.59 -8.66 -2.45
N HIS A 58 18.47 -8.57 -3.77
CA HIS A 58 18.41 -7.30 -4.50
C HIS A 58 17.14 -6.52 -4.13
N ALA A 59 15.96 -7.14 -4.21
CA ALA A 59 14.70 -6.51 -3.84
C ALA A 59 14.64 -6.04 -2.37
N ALA A 60 15.28 -6.78 -1.45
CA ALA A 60 15.35 -6.38 -0.04
C ALA A 60 16.29 -5.19 0.21
N ARG A 61 17.26 -4.95 -0.67
CA ARG A 61 18.28 -3.91 -0.53
C ARG A 61 17.92 -2.62 -1.26
N HIS A 62 17.14 -2.71 -2.33
CA HIS A 62 16.73 -1.56 -3.13
C HIS A 62 15.34 -1.08 -2.69
N PRO A 63 15.10 0.25 -2.72
CA PRO A 63 13.81 0.80 -2.33
C PRO A 63 12.68 0.29 -3.22
N ALA A 64 11.47 0.29 -2.66
CA ALA A 64 10.27 -0.06 -3.42
C ALA A 64 10.10 0.86 -4.63
N SER A 65 9.71 0.29 -5.76
CA SER A 65 9.39 1.02 -6.98
C SER A 65 7.96 1.54 -6.94
N LEU A 66 7.66 2.60 -7.69
CA LEU A 66 6.29 3.07 -7.82
C LEU A 66 5.55 2.16 -8.80
N VAL A 67 4.28 1.91 -8.52
CA VAL A 67 3.35 1.27 -9.45
C VAL A 67 2.13 2.17 -9.59
N ALA A 68 1.71 2.46 -10.82
CA ALA A 68 0.64 3.44 -11.07
C ALA A 68 -0.28 3.03 -12.22
N SER A 69 -1.55 3.41 -12.10
CA SER A 69 -2.47 3.52 -13.24
C SER A 69 -2.54 4.98 -13.70
N PHE A 70 -2.63 5.21 -15.00
CA PHE A 70 -2.71 6.55 -15.57
C PHE A 70 -4.08 6.81 -16.21
N ARG A 71 -4.55 8.06 -16.15
CA ARG A 71 -5.87 8.43 -16.70
C ARG A 71 -5.93 8.30 -18.23
N ASP A 72 -4.79 8.38 -18.92
CA ASP A 72 -4.68 8.25 -20.38
C ASP A 72 -4.47 6.80 -20.85
N ASP A 73 -4.29 5.84 -19.93
CA ASP A 73 -4.08 4.42 -20.23
C ASP A 73 -4.78 3.54 -19.17
N PRO A 74 -6.13 3.58 -19.09
CA PRO A 74 -6.90 2.98 -18.00
C PRO A 74 -6.81 1.46 -17.95
N ASP A 75 -6.56 0.79 -19.08
CA ASP A 75 -6.48 -0.67 -19.16
C ASP A 75 -5.09 -1.23 -18.79
N HIS A 76 -4.21 -0.40 -18.22
CA HIS A 76 -2.85 -0.83 -17.85
C HIS A 76 -2.37 -0.27 -16.52
N VAL A 77 -1.49 -1.05 -15.88
CA VAL A 77 -0.69 -0.64 -14.74
C VAL A 77 0.78 -0.60 -15.13
N HIS A 78 1.50 0.41 -14.65
CA HIS A 78 2.88 0.71 -15.00
C HIS A 78 3.76 0.62 -13.77
N ILE A 79 4.83 -0.17 -13.85
CA ILE A 79 5.90 -0.18 -12.84
C ILE A 79 6.95 0.84 -13.27
N ILE A 80 7.23 1.78 -12.39
CA ILE A 80 8.09 2.92 -12.61
C ILE A 80 9.35 2.76 -11.75
N LEU A 81 10.52 2.78 -12.40
CA LEU A 81 11.83 2.55 -11.77
C LEU A 81 12.17 3.60 -10.72
N ASP A 82 11.86 4.86 -11.01
CA ASP A 82 12.26 5.99 -10.21
C ASP A 82 11.28 7.18 -10.36
N PRO A 83 11.42 8.22 -9.50
CA PRO A 83 10.65 9.45 -9.61
C PRO A 83 10.95 10.30 -10.87
N SER A 84 11.75 9.83 -11.82
CA SER A 84 11.89 10.48 -13.14
C SER A 84 10.85 9.99 -14.15
N GLY A 85 10.00 9.03 -13.75
CA GLY A 85 8.91 8.53 -14.58
C GLY A 85 9.31 7.41 -15.55
N HIS A 86 10.51 6.84 -15.40
CA HIS A 86 10.97 5.75 -16.28
C HIS A 86 10.16 4.47 -16.05
N VAL A 87 9.26 4.15 -16.98
CA VAL A 87 8.45 2.92 -16.95
C VAL A 87 9.30 1.72 -17.38
N VAL A 88 9.36 0.69 -16.53
CA VAL A 88 10.10 -0.56 -16.80
C VAL A 88 9.19 -1.72 -17.21
N LYS A 89 7.91 -1.65 -16.85
CA LYS A 89 6.93 -2.65 -17.28
C LYS A 89 5.53 -2.07 -17.34
N ARG A 90 4.79 -2.45 -18.38
CA ARG A 90 3.37 -2.18 -18.58
C ARG A 90 2.63 -3.52 -18.51
N VAL A 91 1.65 -3.62 -17.62
CA VAL A 91 0.88 -4.85 -17.36
C VAL A 91 -0.58 -4.57 -17.74
N PRO A 92 -1.19 -5.34 -18.64
CA PRO A 92 -2.60 -5.18 -18.99
C PRO A 92 -3.47 -5.58 -17.81
N ILE A 93 -4.57 -4.86 -17.62
CA ILE A 93 -5.58 -5.13 -16.60
C ILE A 93 -6.97 -5.12 -17.25
N PRO A 94 -7.97 -5.78 -16.64
CA PRO A 94 -9.33 -5.74 -17.16
C PRO A 94 -9.86 -4.30 -17.17
N SER A 95 -10.68 -3.95 -18.15
CA SER A 95 -11.28 -2.62 -18.23
C SER A 95 -12.10 -2.30 -16.97
N TYR A 96 -12.17 -1.01 -16.64
CA TYR A 96 -12.83 -0.48 -15.43
C TYR A 96 -12.18 -0.90 -14.10
N HIS A 97 -11.06 -1.62 -14.13
CA HIS A 97 -10.32 -1.95 -12.92
C HIS A 97 -9.25 -0.90 -12.65
N THR A 98 -9.03 -0.63 -11.37
CA THR A 98 -8.00 0.29 -10.90
C THR A 98 -7.05 -0.38 -9.92
N LEU A 99 -5.88 0.21 -9.77
CA LEU A 99 -4.81 -0.31 -8.92
C LEU A 99 -5.22 -0.27 -7.44
N LEU A 100 -5.08 -1.40 -6.75
CA LEU A 100 -5.15 -1.46 -5.29
C LEU A 100 -3.85 -0.92 -4.68
N ARG A 101 -3.98 0.01 -3.74
CA ARG A 101 -2.84 0.49 -2.97
C ARG A 101 -2.31 -0.64 -2.09
N SER A 102 -1.10 -1.10 -2.40
CA SER A 102 -0.39 -2.12 -1.63
C SER A 102 1.12 -1.89 -1.72
N ARG A 103 1.87 -2.59 -0.87
CA ARG A 103 3.34 -2.60 -0.85
C ARG A 103 3.87 -4.01 -1.01
N LEU A 104 3.60 -4.61 -2.17
CA LEU A 104 3.80 -6.03 -2.41
C LEU A 104 4.55 -6.29 -3.71
N ASN A 105 5.02 -7.52 -3.86
CA ASN A 105 5.60 -8.03 -5.10
C ASN A 105 4.54 -8.60 -6.07
N LEU A 106 3.25 -8.45 -5.74
CA LEU A 106 2.10 -8.74 -6.59
C LEU A 106 1.25 -7.48 -6.73
N ILE A 107 0.51 -7.37 -7.83
CA ILE A 107 -0.36 -6.24 -8.11
C ILE A 107 -1.81 -6.69 -7.90
N GLY A 108 -2.54 -6.00 -7.01
CA GLY A 108 -3.98 -6.12 -6.91
C GLY A 108 -4.66 -5.08 -7.80
N VAL A 109 -5.70 -5.48 -8.53
CA VAL A 109 -6.59 -4.55 -9.23
C VAL A 109 -8.05 -4.91 -8.94
N ALA A 110 -8.90 -3.92 -8.76
CA ALA A 110 -10.32 -4.14 -8.51
C ALA A 110 -11.16 -3.15 -9.30
N ASP A 111 -12.39 -3.56 -9.60
CA ASP A 111 -13.36 -2.68 -10.22
C ASP A 111 -13.79 -1.57 -9.26
N ASP A 112 -13.73 -0.32 -9.70
CA ASP A 112 -14.20 0.83 -8.96
C ASP A 112 -15.70 1.12 -9.16
N GLY A 113 -16.32 0.49 -10.16
CA GLY A 113 -17.70 0.70 -10.62
C GLY A 113 -18.75 -0.26 -10.06
N GLY A 114 -18.41 -1.11 -9.09
CA GLY A 114 -19.39 -1.86 -8.30
C GLY A 114 -19.59 -3.34 -8.66
N SER A 115 -18.90 -3.91 -9.66
CA SER A 115 -19.00 -5.36 -9.95
C SER A 115 -18.46 -6.25 -8.83
N GLY A 116 -17.67 -5.68 -7.92
CA GLY A 116 -17.09 -6.40 -6.79
C GLY A 116 -16.08 -7.47 -7.22
N THR A 117 -15.44 -7.31 -8.38
CA THR A 117 -14.37 -8.20 -8.84
C THR A 117 -12.99 -7.66 -8.49
N CYS A 118 -12.08 -8.56 -8.14
CA CYS A 118 -10.69 -8.26 -7.85
C CYS A 118 -9.76 -9.30 -8.49
N TYR A 119 -8.61 -8.86 -8.98
CA TYR A 119 -7.59 -9.69 -9.60
C TYR A 119 -6.27 -9.48 -8.87
N VAL A 120 -5.54 -10.57 -8.67
CA VAL A 120 -4.15 -10.52 -8.22
C VAL A 120 -3.27 -10.98 -9.36
N ILE A 121 -2.34 -10.13 -9.77
CA ILE A 121 -1.49 -10.30 -10.94
C ILE A 121 -0.04 -10.37 -10.49
N ASP A 122 0.70 -11.35 -11.03
CA ASP A 122 2.16 -11.35 -10.94
C ASP A 122 2.74 -10.47 -12.05
N PRO A 123 3.34 -9.31 -11.72
CA PRO A 123 3.93 -8.47 -12.75
C PRO A 123 5.16 -9.08 -13.40
N ALA A 124 5.84 -10.05 -12.80
CA ALA A 124 7.00 -10.71 -13.42
C ALA A 124 6.57 -11.54 -14.64
N THR A 125 5.51 -12.34 -14.48
CA THR A 125 4.99 -13.22 -15.54
C THR A 125 3.85 -12.62 -16.35
N GLY A 126 3.13 -11.64 -15.79
CA GLY A 126 1.85 -11.15 -16.30
C GLY A 126 0.67 -12.10 -16.01
N ALA A 127 0.88 -13.18 -15.25
CA ALA A 127 -0.15 -14.15 -14.95
C ALA A 127 -1.15 -13.62 -13.92
N VAL A 128 -2.43 -13.86 -14.15
CA VAL A 128 -3.49 -13.66 -13.15
C VAL A 128 -3.42 -14.84 -12.17
N ILE A 129 -2.92 -14.58 -10.96
CA ILE A 129 -2.80 -15.58 -9.89
C ILE A 129 -4.18 -15.96 -9.35
N SER A 130 -5.07 -14.98 -9.20
CA SER A 130 -6.41 -15.22 -8.68
C SER A 130 -7.39 -14.23 -9.28
N HIS A 131 -8.47 -14.79 -9.81
CA HIS A 131 -9.70 -14.08 -10.14
C HIS A 131 -10.64 -14.24 -8.95
N LEU A 132 -11.05 -13.13 -8.35
CA LEU A 132 -11.92 -13.11 -7.19
C LEU A 132 -13.30 -12.61 -7.65
N PRO A 133 -14.24 -13.52 -7.94
CA PRO A 133 -15.59 -13.12 -8.32
C PRO A 133 -16.32 -12.49 -7.14
N GLN A 134 -17.44 -11.85 -7.45
CA GLN A 134 -18.43 -11.39 -6.47
C GLN A 134 -18.79 -12.53 -5.50
N SER A 135 -19.08 -12.20 -4.23
CA SER A 135 -19.49 -13.23 -3.25
C SER A 135 -20.76 -13.91 -3.69
N ASP A 136 -20.83 -15.22 -3.52
CA ASP A 136 -22.03 -16.00 -3.79
C ASP A 136 -23.16 -15.58 -2.82
N ARG A 137 -24.37 -15.31 -3.35
CA ARG A 137 -25.55 -14.77 -2.64
C ARG A 137 -25.89 -15.52 -1.33
N ASN A 138 -25.56 -16.81 -1.27
CA ASN A 138 -25.85 -17.67 -0.12
C ASN A 138 -24.93 -17.41 1.10
N SER A 139 -23.70 -16.94 0.88
CA SER A 139 -22.74 -16.64 1.95
C SER A 139 -23.13 -15.44 2.83
N LEU A 140 -23.94 -14.53 2.26
CA LEU A 140 -24.52 -13.38 2.96
C LEU A 140 -25.78 -13.74 3.77
N ARG A 141 -26.40 -14.90 3.45
CA ARG A 141 -27.71 -15.31 3.95
C ARG A 141 -27.64 -16.13 5.25
N GLU A 142 -26.53 -16.83 5.51
CA GLU A 142 -26.42 -17.79 6.61
C GLU A 142 -26.29 -17.20 8.03
N ARG A 143 -26.29 -15.87 8.23
CA ARG A 143 -26.05 -15.30 9.58
C ARG A 143 -26.94 -14.17 10.03
N TRP A 144 -27.94 -13.78 9.25
CA TRP A 144 -28.83 -12.68 9.59
C TRP A 144 -30.29 -13.12 9.42
N GLU A 145 -30.97 -13.42 10.53
CA GLU A 145 -32.44 -13.35 10.62
C GLU A 145 -32.82 -12.78 12.01
N PRO A 146 -33.89 -11.96 12.13
CA PRO A 146 -34.96 -11.73 11.16
C PRO A 146 -35.16 -10.23 10.81
N TRP A 147 -34.56 -9.77 9.71
CA TRP A 147 -35.16 -8.75 8.85
C TRP A 147 -34.98 -9.20 7.40
N SER A 148 -36.00 -9.89 6.89
CA SER A 148 -36.09 -10.44 5.53
C SER A 148 -36.22 -9.36 4.45
N ARG A 149 -35.68 -8.14 4.65
CA ARG A 149 -35.95 -6.98 3.80
C ARG A 149 -34.89 -6.71 2.73
N TRP A 150 -33.70 -7.30 2.84
CA TRP A 150 -32.57 -6.93 1.98
C TRP A 150 -32.12 -8.09 1.09
N GLU A 151 -32.83 -8.27 -0.03
CA GLU A 151 -32.41 -9.12 -1.17
C GLU A 151 -31.44 -8.39 -2.13
N ARG A 152 -30.82 -7.29 -1.67
CA ARG A 152 -30.07 -6.34 -2.50
C ARG A 152 -28.58 -6.68 -2.54
N GLU A 153 -27.98 -6.56 -3.72
CA GLU A 153 -26.53 -6.67 -3.89
C GLU A 153 -25.81 -5.44 -3.30
N PRO A 154 -24.61 -5.60 -2.73
CA PRO A 154 -23.83 -4.46 -2.22
C PRO A 154 -23.58 -3.44 -3.32
N ASP A 155 -23.80 -2.16 -3.01
CA ASP A 155 -23.73 -1.08 -4.00
C ASP A 155 -22.29 -0.85 -4.49
N HIS A 156 -21.29 -1.14 -3.66
CA HIS A 156 -19.88 -1.19 -4.04
C HIS A 156 -19.05 -2.03 -3.06
N SER A 157 -17.86 -2.47 -3.50
CA SER A 157 -16.91 -3.20 -2.67
C SER A 157 -15.50 -2.66 -2.85
N VAL A 158 -14.74 -2.58 -1.76
CA VAL A 158 -13.31 -2.26 -1.77
C VAL A 158 -12.48 -3.42 -1.28
N PHE A 159 -11.22 -3.44 -1.71
CA PHE A 159 -10.31 -4.55 -1.47
C PHE A 159 -8.99 -4.04 -0.91
N ALA A 160 -8.44 -4.81 0.03
CA ALA A 160 -7.08 -4.63 0.52
C ALA A 160 -6.29 -5.93 0.34
N LEU A 161 -5.15 -5.83 -0.33
CA LEU A 161 -4.24 -6.95 -0.56
C LEU A 161 -3.05 -6.83 0.41
N GLY A 162 -2.90 -7.83 1.28
CA GLY A 162 -1.80 -7.91 2.23
C GLY A 162 -1.08 -9.26 2.20
N ARG A 163 0.01 -9.36 2.96
CA ARG A 163 0.85 -10.55 3.02
C ARG A 163 1.05 -10.99 4.46
N VAL A 164 0.85 -12.28 4.70
CA VAL A 164 1.09 -12.94 5.99
C VAL A 164 2.12 -14.05 5.75
N ARG A 165 3.36 -13.83 6.21
CA ARG A 165 4.48 -14.77 6.00
C ARG A 165 4.70 -15.07 4.50
N SER A 166 4.32 -16.26 4.05
CA SER A 166 4.43 -16.75 2.67
C SER A 166 3.13 -16.64 1.87
N GLU A 167 2.02 -16.28 2.51
CA GLU A 167 0.69 -16.25 1.90
C GLU A 167 0.22 -14.82 1.66
N TYR A 168 -0.62 -14.64 0.64
CA TYR A 168 -1.32 -13.39 0.39
C TYR A 168 -2.76 -13.53 0.84
N LYS A 169 -3.33 -12.45 1.36
CA LYS A 169 -4.74 -12.40 1.72
C LYS A 169 -5.38 -11.15 1.14
N VAL A 170 -6.61 -11.29 0.69
CA VAL A 170 -7.45 -10.19 0.22
C VAL A 170 -8.58 -10.03 1.21
N LEU A 171 -8.64 -8.87 1.85
CA LEU A 171 -9.81 -8.41 2.58
C LEU A 171 -10.73 -7.70 1.59
N ARG A 172 -12.01 -8.02 1.62
CA ARG A 172 -13.08 -7.29 0.94
C ARG A 172 -13.99 -6.68 1.98
N VAL A 173 -14.32 -5.42 1.78
CA VAL A 173 -15.36 -4.72 2.53
C VAL A 173 -16.42 -4.26 1.53
N SER A 174 -17.64 -4.72 1.73
CA SER A 174 -18.78 -4.44 0.86
C SER A 174 -19.77 -3.57 1.61
N CYS A 175 -20.23 -2.49 0.98
CA CYS A 175 -21.20 -1.55 1.55
C CYS A 175 -22.60 -1.80 0.95
N LEU A 176 -23.62 -1.68 1.79
CA LEU A 176 -25.04 -1.66 1.43
C LEU A 176 -25.58 -0.31 1.92
N THR A 177 -25.90 0.60 1.01
CA THR A 177 -26.37 1.93 1.40
C THR A 177 -27.90 1.98 1.46
N GLY A 178 -28.43 2.42 2.60
CA GLY A 178 -29.84 2.68 2.83
C GLY A 178 -30.26 3.99 2.18
N PHE A 179 -30.62 3.95 0.88
CA PHE A 179 -30.99 5.16 0.11
C PHE A 179 -32.09 6.03 0.76
N GLU A 180 -32.98 5.43 1.54
CA GLU A 180 -34.11 6.11 2.19
C GLU A 180 -33.85 6.43 3.68
N ASN A 181 -32.93 5.72 4.33
CA ASN A 181 -32.58 5.93 5.73
C ASN A 181 -31.08 5.60 5.97
N PRO A 182 -30.23 6.60 6.28
CA PRO A 182 -28.82 6.40 6.62
C PRO A 182 -28.58 5.44 7.79
N ASP A 183 -29.57 5.30 8.68
CA ASP A 183 -29.49 4.35 9.81
C ASP A 183 -29.60 2.87 9.36
N GLU A 184 -29.88 2.61 8.07
CA GLU A 184 -29.91 1.26 7.48
C GLU A 184 -28.61 0.89 6.75
N ASP A 185 -27.61 1.77 6.75
CA ASP A 185 -26.30 1.46 6.16
C ASP A 185 -25.66 0.26 6.85
N ALA A 186 -25.20 -0.69 6.05
CA ALA A 186 -24.55 -1.89 6.54
C ALA A 186 -23.27 -2.18 5.77
N GLN A 187 -22.33 -2.86 6.44
CA GLN A 187 -21.14 -3.38 5.79
C GLN A 187 -20.92 -4.84 6.11
N VAL A 188 -20.41 -5.54 5.12
CA VAL A 188 -20.01 -6.94 5.25
C VAL A 188 -18.54 -7.07 4.90
N CYS A 189 -17.79 -7.67 5.80
CA CYS A 189 -16.38 -7.95 5.57
C CYS A 189 -16.13 -9.45 5.38
N SER A 190 -15.20 -9.73 4.47
CA SER A 190 -14.79 -11.09 4.18
C SER A 190 -13.35 -11.16 3.74
N VAL A 191 -12.67 -12.25 4.06
CA VAL A 191 -11.26 -12.47 3.71
C VAL A 191 -11.11 -13.72 2.87
N LEU A 192 -10.12 -13.69 1.98
CA LEU A 192 -9.76 -14.81 1.13
C LEU A 192 -8.24 -14.96 1.09
N THR A 193 -7.76 -16.19 1.18
CA THR A 193 -6.34 -16.52 1.02
C THR A 193 -6.03 -16.79 -0.45
N VAL A 194 -5.02 -16.11 -0.98
CA VAL A 194 -4.59 -16.21 -2.37
C VAL A 194 -3.40 -17.17 -2.46
N HIS A 195 -3.55 -18.22 -3.27
CA HIS A 195 -2.53 -19.23 -3.48
C HIS A 195 -1.87 -19.05 -4.86
N PRO A 196 -0.58 -18.68 -4.92
CA PRO A 196 0.14 -18.48 -6.19
C PRO A 196 0.16 -19.68 -7.15
N GLY A 197 -0.07 -20.90 -6.64
CA GLY A 197 -0.06 -22.14 -7.41
C GLY A 197 -1.44 -22.61 -7.91
N GLY A 198 -2.50 -21.81 -7.73
CA GLY A 198 -3.86 -22.22 -8.07
C GLY A 198 -4.40 -23.25 -7.08
N GLY A 199 -5.22 -22.78 -6.14
CA GLY A 199 -5.93 -23.62 -5.17
C GLY A 199 -7.40 -23.21 -5.09
N ARG A 200 -8.26 -24.07 -4.53
CA ARG A 200 -9.63 -23.67 -4.21
C ARG A 200 -9.59 -22.56 -3.18
N THR A 201 -10.04 -21.37 -3.57
CA THR A 201 -10.21 -20.22 -2.68
C THR A 201 -11.69 -20.05 -2.38
N HIS A 202 -12.02 -19.69 -1.15
CA HIS A 202 -13.37 -19.32 -0.76
C HIS A 202 -13.28 -18.11 0.17
N TRP A 203 -14.27 -17.22 0.02
CA TRP A 203 -14.45 -16.09 0.93
C TRP A 203 -14.91 -16.61 2.29
N ARG A 204 -14.32 -16.09 3.36
CA ARG A 204 -14.73 -16.33 4.75
C ARG A 204 -15.25 -15.03 5.35
N SER A 205 -16.36 -15.08 6.07
CA SER A 205 -16.84 -13.93 6.84
C SER A 205 -15.88 -13.63 7.99
N THR A 206 -15.62 -12.35 8.24
CA THR A 206 -14.72 -11.90 9.31
C THR A 206 -15.44 -11.15 10.43
N GLY A 207 -16.78 -11.12 10.40
CA GLY A 207 -17.54 -10.10 11.13
C GLY A 207 -17.34 -8.73 10.49
N SER A 208 -17.65 -7.68 11.24
CA SER A 208 -17.46 -6.29 10.83
C SER A 208 -16.92 -5.50 12.03
N PRO A 209 -16.16 -4.41 11.83
CA PRO A 209 -15.80 -3.52 12.93
C PRO A 209 -17.05 -2.83 13.50
N GLU A 210 -16.91 -2.25 14.69
CA GLU A 210 -18.01 -1.65 15.46
C GLU A 210 -18.67 -0.45 14.76
N PHE A 211 -18.02 0.10 13.72
CA PHE A 211 -18.50 1.24 12.93
C PHE A 211 -18.29 1.01 11.43
N ILE A 212 -19.05 1.74 10.62
CA ILE A 212 -18.90 1.74 9.16
C ILE A 212 -17.57 2.40 8.78
N VAL A 213 -16.81 1.75 7.90
CA VAL A 213 -15.50 2.26 7.48
C VAL A 213 -15.59 3.12 6.22
N ASN A 214 -14.77 4.17 6.14
CA ASN A 214 -14.50 4.90 4.92
C ASN A 214 -13.72 4.00 3.97
N MET A 215 -14.43 3.42 3.02
CA MET A 215 -13.93 2.48 2.03
C MET A 215 -12.74 3.02 1.20
N SER A 216 -12.60 4.33 1.07
CA SER A 216 -11.51 4.98 0.31
C SER A 216 -10.20 5.14 1.11
N SER A 217 -10.23 4.94 2.43
CA SER A 217 -9.11 5.20 3.34
C SER A 217 -8.19 4.00 3.59
N GLY A 218 -8.50 2.84 2.99
CA GLY A 218 -7.83 1.58 3.29
C GLY A 218 -6.31 1.62 3.07
N VAL A 219 -5.55 1.27 4.10
CA VAL A 219 -4.10 1.14 4.04
C VAL A 219 -3.64 -0.17 4.66
N VAL A 220 -2.61 -0.80 4.08
CA VAL A 220 -2.03 -2.04 4.61
C VAL A 220 -0.65 -1.75 5.20
N VAL A 221 -0.48 -2.02 6.49
CA VAL A 221 0.79 -1.89 7.21
C VAL A 221 1.18 -3.26 7.76
N GLY A 222 2.25 -3.85 7.22
CA GLY A 222 2.66 -5.20 7.58
C GLY A 222 1.56 -6.23 7.26
N SER A 223 0.99 -6.83 8.30
CA SER A 223 -0.12 -7.81 8.19
C SER A 223 -1.47 -7.25 8.63
N THR A 224 -1.60 -5.94 8.81
CA THR A 224 -2.83 -5.32 9.30
C THR A 224 -3.37 -4.33 8.27
N VAL A 225 -4.68 -4.40 8.02
CA VAL A 225 -5.39 -3.43 7.17
C VAL A 225 -6.06 -2.42 8.10
N TYR A 226 -5.89 -1.14 7.81
CA TYR A 226 -6.52 -0.07 8.57
C TYR A 226 -7.49 0.68 7.67
N TYR A 227 -8.62 1.05 8.25
CA TYR A 227 -9.57 1.96 7.64
C TYR A 227 -9.94 3.04 8.64
N PHE A 228 -10.04 4.28 8.17
CA PHE A 228 -10.81 5.28 8.89
C PHE A 228 -12.28 4.90 8.90
N TRP A 229 -12.98 5.36 9.92
CA TRP A 229 -14.44 5.33 9.95
C TRP A 229 -15.08 6.22 8.84
N ALA A 230 -16.37 6.07 8.54
CA ALA A 230 -17.06 6.83 7.49
C ALA A 230 -17.73 8.10 8.04
N ASP A 231 -17.44 9.26 7.43
CA ASP A 231 -17.98 10.59 7.79
C ASP A 231 -19.47 10.75 7.41
N ILE A 232 -19.91 10.10 6.33
CA ILE A 232 -21.06 10.61 5.55
C ILE A 232 -22.44 10.25 6.11
N TYR A 233 -22.57 9.38 7.12
CA TYR A 233 -23.90 8.80 7.45
C TYR A 233 -24.24 8.63 8.93
N THR A 234 -23.36 8.92 9.89
CA THR A 234 -23.59 8.51 11.29
C THR A 234 -23.49 9.63 12.32
N ARG A 235 -24.42 10.60 12.25
CA ARG A 235 -24.74 11.45 13.41
C ARG A 235 -25.27 10.66 14.63
N ASN A 236 -25.82 9.46 14.39
CA ASN A 236 -26.50 8.67 15.42
C ASN A 236 -25.61 7.66 16.16
N PHE A 237 -24.65 6.99 15.49
CA PHE A 237 -23.77 6.00 16.16
C PHE A 237 -22.84 6.63 17.22
N CYS A 238 -22.45 7.90 17.04
CA CYS A 238 -21.53 8.57 17.96
C CYS A 238 -22.18 9.07 19.26
N LYS A 239 -23.51 9.07 19.36
CA LYS A 239 -24.18 9.39 20.64
C LYS A 239 -23.85 8.36 21.72
N ASP A 240 -23.55 7.12 21.32
CA ASP A 240 -23.18 6.03 22.23
C ASP A 240 -21.66 5.92 22.47
N LEU A 241 -20.84 6.69 21.74
CA LEU A 241 -19.39 6.80 21.93
C LEU A 241 -18.99 7.84 23.00
N GLN A 242 -19.94 8.27 23.85
CA GLN A 242 -19.65 9.04 25.07
C GLN A 242 -18.86 8.17 26.07
N THR A 243 -17.57 8.02 25.79
CA THR A 243 -16.60 7.41 26.70
C THR A 243 -15.64 8.49 27.19
N ASP A 244 -15.14 8.37 28.43
CA ASP A 244 -14.21 9.30 29.08
C ASP A 244 -12.80 9.39 28.40
N GLY A 245 -12.67 9.00 27.12
CA GLY A 245 -11.41 8.92 26.34
C GLY A 245 -11.57 9.35 24.87
N LEU A 246 -10.47 9.35 24.10
CA LEU A 246 -10.51 9.68 22.66
C LEU A 246 -11.29 8.60 21.89
N PRO A 247 -12.08 8.98 20.87
CA PRO A 247 -12.80 7.99 20.08
C PRO A 247 -11.83 7.13 19.25
N LYS A 248 -12.03 5.81 19.29
CA LYS A 248 -11.30 4.86 18.46
C LYS A 248 -11.83 4.86 17.02
N CYS A 249 -11.37 5.83 16.22
CA CYS A 249 -11.91 6.08 14.87
C CYS A 249 -11.19 5.31 13.73
N ILE A 250 -10.19 4.47 14.06
CA ILE A 250 -9.46 3.69 13.05
C ILE A 250 -9.74 2.20 13.30
N ALA A 251 -10.44 1.57 12.36
CA ALA A 251 -10.64 0.13 12.37
C ALA A 251 -9.36 -0.54 11.90
N SER A 252 -8.96 -1.61 12.58
CA SER A 252 -7.81 -2.43 12.21
C SER A 252 -8.25 -3.89 12.03
N PHE A 253 -7.83 -4.51 10.95
CA PHE A 253 -8.07 -5.91 10.64
C PHE A 253 -6.75 -6.65 10.55
N ASP A 254 -6.50 -7.54 11.50
CA ASP A 254 -5.30 -8.37 11.48
C ASP A 254 -5.50 -9.52 10.47
N LEU A 255 -4.76 -9.50 9.36
CA LEU A 255 -4.86 -10.54 8.33
C LEU A 255 -4.35 -11.89 8.80
N ARG A 256 -3.47 -11.95 9.81
CA ARG A 256 -2.91 -13.20 10.31
C ARG A 256 -3.93 -13.94 11.18
N TRP A 257 -4.63 -13.21 12.04
CA TRP A 257 -5.58 -13.76 13.00
C TRP A 257 -7.04 -13.61 12.58
N GLU A 258 -7.30 -12.85 11.52
CA GLU A 258 -8.61 -12.61 10.92
C GLU A 258 -9.65 -12.03 11.90
N PHE A 259 -9.24 -11.08 12.73
CA PHE A 259 -10.13 -10.35 13.65
C PHE A 259 -10.02 -8.84 13.50
N TRP A 260 -11.10 -8.16 13.91
CA TRP A 260 -11.22 -6.71 13.94
C TRP A 260 -10.89 -6.16 15.32
N ASP A 261 -10.20 -5.03 15.35
CA ASP A 261 -9.90 -4.22 16.53
C ASP A 261 -9.94 -2.74 16.13
N SER A 262 -9.65 -1.84 17.06
CA SER A 262 -9.69 -0.40 16.82
C SER A 262 -8.56 0.35 17.55
N VAL A 263 -8.08 1.40 16.90
CA VAL A 263 -6.94 2.22 17.31
C VAL A 263 -7.41 3.65 17.54
N GLU A 264 -6.95 4.26 18.64
CA GLU A 264 -7.17 5.69 18.91
C GLU A 264 -6.43 6.57 17.91
N VAL A 265 -6.99 7.75 17.63
CA VAL A 265 -6.32 8.79 16.84
C VAL A 265 -5.35 9.60 17.73
N PRO A 266 -4.29 10.25 17.18
CA PRO A 266 -3.47 11.15 17.97
C PRO A 266 -4.32 12.26 18.59
N ARG A 267 -3.86 12.78 19.74
CA ARG A 267 -4.38 14.05 20.26
C ARG A 267 -3.99 15.16 19.30
N LEU A 268 -4.97 15.63 18.55
CA LEU A 268 -4.83 16.79 17.69
C LEU A 268 -5.28 18.03 18.47
N ASP A 269 -4.56 19.14 18.32
CA ASP A 269 -4.98 20.43 18.84
C ASP A 269 -6.10 20.96 17.93
N LEU A 270 -7.33 20.48 18.14
CA LEU A 270 -8.52 20.97 17.43
C LEU A 270 -8.82 22.41 17.89
N ASP A 271 -9.42 23.21 17.00
CA ASP A 271 -9.75 24.61 17.29
C ASP A 271 -10.93 24.68 18.27
N ASP A 272 -10.64 24.93 19.55
CA ASP A 272 -11.62 25.22 20.60
C ASP A 272 -12.25 26.59 20.31
N ASP A 273 -13.29 26.59 19.47
CA ASP A 273 -14.10 27.78 19.19
C ASP A 273 -15.03 28.15 20.37
N GLY A 274 -14.85 27.53 21.55
CA GLY A 274 -15.62 27.81 22.76
C GLY A 274 -17.08 27.38 22.69
N GLY A 275 -17.44 26.56 21.70
CA GLY A 275 -18.74 25.92 21.56
C GLY A 275 -18.73 24.51 22.17
N ASP A 276 -19.84 24.10 22.79
CA ASP A 276 -20.03 22.83 23.50
C ASP A 276 -20.08 21.59 22.57
N ASP A 277 -19.88 21.76 21.25
CA ASP A 277 -20.03 20.69 20.26
C ASP A 277 -18.66 20.11 19.86
N THR A 278 -18.04 19.39 20.78
CA THR A 278 -16.80 18.60 20.55
C THR A 278 -16.90 17.67 19.33
N PHE A 279 -18.13 17.35 18.90
CA PHE A 279 -18.46 16.50 17.75
C PHE A 279 -18.15 17.15 16.39
N ASP A 280 -18.43 18.44 16.21
CA ASP A 280 -18.20 19.13 14.93
C ASP A 280 -16.69 19.28 14.65
N GLU A 281 -15.87 19.37 15.70
CA GLU A 281 -14.40 19.40 15.61
C GLU A 281 -13.84 18.07 15.07
N TYR A 282 -14.39 16.93 15.51
CA TYR A 282 -13.99 15.62 14.98
C TYR A 282 -14.48 15.42 13.54
N ILE A 283 -15.64 15.94 13.14
CA ILE A 283 -16.09 15.96 11.73
C ILE A 283 -15.09 16.68 10.83
N ASP A 284 -14.66 17.88 11.22
CA ASP A 284 -13.69 18.64 10.43
C ASP A 284 -12.35 17.92 10.30
N MET A 285 -11.88 17.25 11.37
CA MET A 285 -10.67 16.41 11.35
C MET A 285 -10.71 15.36 10.23
N TRP A 286 -11.84 14.70 10.00
CA TRP A 286 -11.95 13.59 9.04
C TRP A 286 -11.83 14.04 7.59
N SER A 287 -12.45 15.16 7.23
CA SER A 287 -12.40 15.70 5.87
C SER A 287 -10.99 16.15 5.44
N ARG A 288 -10.05 16.18 6.39
CA ARG A 288 -8.70 16.77 6.29
C ARG A 288 -7.57 15.78 6.58
N SER A 289 -7.93 14.50 6.72
CA SER A 289 -7.00 13.45 7.13
C SER A 289 -6.93 12.31 6.12
N SER A 290 -5.76 11.69 6.01
CA SER A 290 -5.56 10.47 5.22
C SER A 290 -4.65 9.48 5.94
N LEU A 291 -4.83 8.18 5.68
CA LEU A 291 -3.91 7.15 6.14
C LEU A 291 -2.85 6.85 5.10
N ALA A 292 -1.65 6.58 5.59
CA ALA A 292 -0.51 6.15 4.81
C ALA A 292 0.30 5.07 5.55
N GLU A 293 1.09 4.33 4.78
CA GLU A 293 2.13 3.45 5.31
C GLU A 293 3.48 4.08 5.00
N LEU A 294 4.27 4.39 6.02
CA LEU A 294 5.65 4.86 5.84
C LEU A 294 6.60 4.08 6.75
N LYS A 295 7.61 3.45 6.16
CA LYS A 295 8.65 2.67 6.85
C LYS A 295 8.09 1.62 7.85
N GLY A 296 6.97 0.99 7.50
CA GLY A 296 6.32 -0.04 8.30
C GLY A 296 5.45 0.49 9.43
N CYS A 297 5.23 1.81 9.51
CA CYS A 297 4.33 2.43 10.47
C CYS A 297 3.03 2.86 9.79
N LEU A 298 1.93 2.79 10.54
CA LEU A 298 0.71 3.52 10.21
C LEU A 298 0.98 5.00 10.43
N VAL A 299 0.64 5.82 9.43
CA VAL A 299 0.80 7.26 9.47
C VAL A 299 -0.53 7.92 9.20
N LEU A 300 -0.87 8.87 10.07
CA LEU A 300 -1.96 9.81 9.86
C LEU A 300 -1.37 11.09 9.29
N ALA A 301 -1.76 11.42 8.06
CA ALA A 301 -1.47 12.72 7.44
C ALA A 301 -2.64 13.64 7.72
N HIS A 302 -2.42 14.72 8.46
CA HIS A 302 -3.47 15.64 8.89
C HIS A 302 -3.14 17.08 8.48
N ASP A 303 -4.07 17.74 7.81
CA ASP A 303 -3.96 19.18 7.55
C ASP A 303 -4.33 19.98 8.79
N ASN A 304 -3.40 20.78 9.31
CA ASN A 304 -3.55 21.58 10.53
C ASN A 304 -3.97 23.02 10.19
N ARG A 305 -5.10 23.49 10.75
CA ARG A 305 -5.72 24.79 10.38
C ARG A 305 -5.10 25.98 11.11
N ARG A 306 -4.57 25.78 12.33
CA ARG A 306 -3.92 26.84 13.13
C ARG A 306 -2.71 27.45 12.43
N TYR A 307 -2.08 26.69 11.54
CA TYR A 307 -0.94 27.13 10.75
C TYR A 307 -1.31 26.97 9.27
N SER A 308 -1.58 28.07 8.58
CA SER A 308 -1.91 28.03 7.16
C SER A 308 -0.94 27.14 6.39
N SER A 309 -1.50 26.10 5.78
CA SER A 309 -0.81 25.16 4.88
C SER A 309 0.28 24.29 5.51
N CYS A 310 0.00 23.74 6.70
CA CYS A 310 0.82 22.73 7.36
C CYS A 310 0.18 21.33 7.29
N LEU A 311 0.91 20.36 6.73
CA LEU A 311 0.57 18.93 6.77
C LEU A 311 1.40 18.25 7.86
N ASP A 312 0.76 17.78 8.92
CA ASP A 312 1.39 17.02 9.99
C ASP A 312 1.35 15.51 9.70
N LEU A 313 2.47 14.82 9.91
CA LEU A 313 2.59 13.37 9.77
C LEU A 313 2.81 12.73 11.13
N TRP A 314 1.75 12.13 11.66
CA TRP A 314 1.73 11.42 12.93
C TRP A 314 2.00 9.94 12.69
N PHE A 315 3.03 9.40 13.33
CA PHE A 315 3.40 7.99 13.22
C PHE A 315 2.89 7.24 14.43
N LEU A 316 2.17 6.15 14.22
CA LEU A 316 1.88 5.19 15.28
C LEU A 316 3.16 4.43 15.62
N THR A 317 3.78 4.80 16.73
CA THR A 317 5.08 4.27 17.16
C THR A 317 4.98 3.09 18.11
N ASP A 318 3.87 2.99 18.84
CA ASP A 318 3.55 1.84 19.69
C ASP A 318 2.07 1.51 19.53
N ILE A 319 1.79 0.42 18.81
CA ILE A 319 0.43 -0.06 18.57
C ILE A 319 -0.21 -0.66 19.83
N GLY A 320 0.57 -1.12 20.80
CA GLY A 320 0.02 -1.72 22.03
C GLY A 320 -0.56 -0.67 22.98
N ASN A 321 -0.13 0.58 22.83
CA ASN A 321 -0.53 1.71 23.69
C ASN A 321 -1.11 2.88 22.88
N ASP A 322 -1.42 2.67 21.60
CA ASP A 322 -1.90 3.70 20.67
C ASP A 322 -1.06 5.00 20.68
N LEU A 323 0.27 4.86 20.80
CA LEU A 323 1.16 6.02 20.95
C LEU A 323 1.54 6.62 19.60
N TRP A 324 1.02 7.81 19.34
CA TRP A 324 1.32 8.61 18.16
C TRP A 324 2.41 9.66 18.41
N VAL A 325 3.32 9.81 17.45
CA VAL A 325 4.38 10.82 17.46
C VAL A 325 4.35 11.62 16.17
N ASN A 326 4.17 12.93 16.25
CA ASN A 326 4.38 13.82 15.11
C ASN A 326 5.87 13.86 14.77
N LYS A 327 6.23 13.35 13.59
CA LYS A 327 7.63 13.34 13.12
C LYS A 327 7.93 14.43 12.09
N TYR A 328 6.91 14.92 11.39
CA TYR A 328 7.07 15.89 10.32
C TYR A 328 5.90 16.86 10.33
N SER A 329 6.22 18.15 10.31
CA SER A 329 5.28 19.24 10.06
C SER A 329 5.69 19.94 8.76
N ILE A 330 4.99 19.62 7.69
CA ILE A 330 5.34 20.01 6.31
C ILE A 330 4.62 21.31 5.97
N ARG A 331 5.36 22.41 5.85
CA ARG A 331 4.81 23.70 5.44
C ARG A 331 4.91 23.87 3.93
N ALA A 332 3.78 23.92 3.24
CA ALA A 332 3.73 24.12 1.80
C ALA A 332 3.04 25.45 1.48
N PRO A 333 3.53 26.24 0.51
CA PRO A 333 2.76 27.37 0.02
C PRO A 333 1.51 26.88 -0.73
N GLU A 334 0.43 27.66 -0.70
CA GLU A 334 -0.85 27.35 -1.39
C GLU A 334 -0.68 27.11 -2.89
N SER A 335 0.33 27.74 -3.51
CA SER A 335 0.69 27.55 -4.91
C SER A 335 1.11 26.11 -5.23
N VAL A 336 1.64 25.37 -4.25
CA VAL A 336 2.07 23.98 -4.38
C VAL A 336 0.93 23.05 -3.97
N ILE A 337 0.31 23.32 -2.81
CA ILE A 337 -0.80 22.55 -2.24
C ILE A 337 -2.04 23.47 -2.16
N PRO A 338 -3.04 23.32 -3.06
CA PRO A 338 -4.24 24.16 -3.06
C PRO A 338 -5.03 24.04 -1.76
N GLU A 339 -5.83 25.06 -1.43
CA GLU A 339 -6.72 25.08 -0.25
C GLU A 339 -7.74 23.93 -0.20
N ASP A 340 -8.14 23.39 -1.35
CA ASP A 340 -8.89 22.13 -1.46
C ASP A 340 -7.97 20.92 -1.15
N LYS A 341 -7.36 20.92 0.06
CA LYS A 341 -6.37 19.98 0.61
C LYS A 341 -6.91 18.55 0.82
N LYS A 342 -8.01 18.21 0.16
CA LYS A 342 -8.63 16.91 0.21
C LYS A 342 -7.64 15.86 -0.32
N PHE A 343 -7.20 14.99 0.61
CA PHE A 343 -6.53 13.73 0.34
C PHE A 343 -5.07 13.82 -0.16
N LEU A 344 -4.20 14.62 0.46
CA LEU A 344 -2.76 14.41 0.26
C LEU A 344 -2.36 13.03 0.80
N GLU A 345 -1.55 12.31 0.05
CA GLU A 345 -1.22 10.93 0.40
C GLU A 345 0.30 10.75 0.39
N PRO A 346 0.94 10.73 1.58
CA PRO A 346 2.33 10.32 1.69
C PRO A 346 2.46 8.87 1.20
N LEU A 347 3.39 8.63 0.28
CA LEU A 347 3.57 7.31 -0.34
C LEU A 347 4.84 6.61 0.12
N LEU A 348 5.95 7.35 0.17
CA LEU A 348 7.26 6.76 0.39
C LEU A 348 8.20 7.73 1.08
N LEU A 349 8.83 7.26 2.16
CA LEU A 349 9.94 7.96 2.83
C LEU A 349 11.26 7.33 2.36
N LEU A 350 12.04 8.08 1.61
CA LEU A 350 13.33 7.68 1.04
C LEU A 350 14.41 7.56 2.12
N ASP A 351 15.51 6.87 1.79
CA ASP A 351 16.62 6.63 2.73
C ASP A 351 17.36 7.91 3.12
N ASP A 352 17.37 8.91 2.25
CA ASP A 352 17.97 10.22 2.51
C ASP A 352 17.08 11.17 3.33
N GLY A 353 15.85 10.73 3.64
CA GLY A 353 14.85 11.45 4.44
C GLY A 353 13.82 12.22 3.62
N ARG A 354 13.91 12.24 2.29
CA ARG A 354 12.90 12.90 1.43
C ARG A 354 11.60 12.09 1.36
N ILE A 355 10.47 12.78 1.15
CA ILE A 355 9.13 12.17 1.16
C ILE A 355 8.49 12.35 -0.22
N ILE A 356 7.96 11.28 -0.79
CA ILE A 356 7.10 11.32 -1.97
C ILE A 356 5.65 11.45 -1.51
N ILE A 357 4.97 12.48 -2.00
CA ILE A 357 3.58 12.81 -1.68
C ILE A 357 2.77 12.77 -2.99
N PHE A 358 1.64 12.09 -2.98
CA PHE A 358 0.70 12.06 -4.08
C PHE A 358 -0.45 13.04 -3.87
N LEU A 359 -0.86 13.68 -4.97
CA LEU A 359 -1.96 14.62 -5.05
C LEU A 359 -3.04 14.01 -5.96
N PRO A 360 -4.01 13.25 -5.41
CA PRO A 360 -5.01 12.52 -6.19
C PRO A 360 -5.77 13.38 -7.19
N LEU A 361 -6.19 14.58 -6.77
CA LEU A 361 -6.94 15.50 -7.63
C LEU A 361 -6.15 15.93 -8.86
N LYS A 362 -4.87 16.31 -8.66
CA LYS A 362 -3.96 16.70 -9.74
C LYS A 362 -3.38 15.51 -10.51
N GLY A 363 -3.43 14.31 -9.95
CA GLY A 363 -2.76 13.12 -10.49
C GLY A 363 -1.24 13.30 -10.58
N ALA A 364 -0.64 13.97 -9.60
CA ALA A 364 0.77 14.37 -9.62
C ALA A 364 1.51 13.92 -8.36
N LEU A 365 2.81 13.72 -8.49
CA LEU A 365 3.73 13.38 -7.40
C LEU A 365 4.62 14.59 -7.06
N LEU A 366 4.81 14.83 -5.78
CA LEU A 366 5.77 15.79 -5.24
C LEU A 366 6.85 15.05 -4.46
N LEU A 367 8.08 15.49 -4.63
CA LEU A 367 9.21 15.14 -3.78
C LEU A 367 9.46 16.29 -2.82
N TYR A 368 9.31 16.02 -1.53
CA TYR A 368 9.56 16.96 -0.45
C TYR A 368 10.89 16.65 0.23
N ASP A 369 11.71 17.67 0.44
CA ASP A 369 12.93 17.59 1.25
C ASP A 369 12.73 18.28 2.61
N PRO A 370 12.58 17.52 3.71
CA PRO A 370 12.42 18.09 5.04
C PRO A 370 13.61 18.94 5.52
N LYS A 371 14.81 18.74 4.99
CA LYS A 371 16.01 19.48 5.43
C LYS A 371 16.04 20.89 4.87
N THR A 372 15.57 21.06 3.64
CA THR A 372 15.58 22.34 2.92
C THR A 372 14.19 22.97 2.83
N ASN A 373 13.14 22.24 3.20
CA ASN A 373 11.73 22.60 3.04
C ASN A 373 11.36 22.93 1.58
N VAL A 374 11.93 22.18 0.63
CA VAL A 374 11.71 22.37 -0.81
C VAL A 374 10.82 21.27 -1.38
N PHE A 375 9.93 21.66 -2.29
CA PHE A 375 9.10 20.76 -3.09
C PHE A 375 9.61 20.76 -4.52
N SER A 376 9.73 19.56 -5.10
CA SER A 376 10.01 19.36 -6.52
C SER A 376 8.93 18.50 -7.14
N LYS A 377 8.39 18.91 -8.29
CA LYS A 377 7.44 18.09 -9.03
C LYS A 377 8.17 16.93 -9.68
N VAL A 378 7.62 15.73 -9.51
CA VAL A 378 8.06 14.51 -10.19
C VAL A 378 7.39 14.50 -11.57
N GLU A 379 8.19 14.41 -12.64
CA GLU A 379 7.67 14.39 -14.00
C GLU A 379 7.04 13.02 -14.30
N THR A 380 5.70 12.97 -14.26
CA THR A 380 4.92 11.79 -14.63
C THR A 380 3.73 12.20 -15.48
N LYS A 381 3.15 11.22 -16.18
CA LYS A 381 1.79 11.32 -16.70
C LYS A 381 0.78 11.54 -15.56
N CYS A 382 -0.47 11.89 -15.90
CA CYS A 382 -1.53 12.09 -14.92
C CYS A 382 -1.94 10.76 -14.28
N ILE A 383 -1.50 10.57 -13.03
CA ILE A 383 -1.75 9.36 -12.25
C ILE A 383 -3.20 9.35 -11.78
N HIS A 384 -3.83 8.19 -11.91
CA HIS A 384 -5.16 7.92 -11.36
C HIS A 384 -5.05 7.26 -9.97
N LYS A 385 -4.31 6.16 -9.86
CA LYS A 385 -3.96 5.50 -8.59
C LYS A 385 -2.48 5.13 -8.56
N VAL A 386 -1.92 5.05 -7.36
CA VAL A 386 -0.50 4.74 -7.14
C VAL A 386 -0.31 3.91 -5.87
N GLY A 387 0.68 3.02 -5.93
CA GLY A 387 1.13 2.18 -4.83
C GLY A 387 2.62 1.87 -4.94
N LEU A 388 3.06 0.87 -4.19
CA LEU A 388 4.47 0.47 -4.13
C LEU A 388 4.64 -0.98 -4.57
N TYR A 389 5.60 -1.21 -5.45
CA TYR A 389 6.03 -2.54 -5.87
C TYR A 389 7.34 -2.92 -5.16
N THR A 390 7.32 -4.02 -4.41
CA THR A 390 8.48 -4.53 -3.65
C THR A 390 9.12 -5.76 -4.28
N GLY A 391 8.65 -6.20 -5.44
CA GLY A 391 9.28 -7.31 -6.17
C GLY A 391 10.56 -6.87 -6.89
N SER A 392 11.36 -7.86 -7.29
CA SER A 392 12.60 -7.57 -8.00
C SER A 392 12.30 -7.08 -9.41
N LEU A 393 12.80 -5.88 -9.76
CA LEU A 393 12.75 -5.35 -11.12
C LEU A 393 13.52 -6.23 -12.11
N LEU A 394 14.53 -6.95 -11.62
CA LEU A 394 15.33 -7.88 -12.41
C LEU A 394 14.54 -9.12 -12.82
N GLY A 395 13.47 -9.46 -12.10
CA GLY A 395 12.54 -10.54 -12.47
C GLY A 395 11.49 -10.11 -13.49
N LEU A 396 11.36 -8.81 -13.79
CA LEU A 396 10.33 -8.31 -14.70
C LEU A 396 10.70 -8.47 -16.18
N GLN A 397 11.99 -8.66 -16.49
CA GLN A 397 12.45 -8.88 -17.85
C GLN A 397 11.94 -10.22 -18.36
N LYS A 398 11.25 -10.23 -19.51
CA LYS A 398 10.98 -11.49 -20.21
C LYS A 398 12.32 -12.19 -20.42
N VAL A 399 12.44 -13.39 -19.89
CA VAL A 399 13.43 -14.35 -20.38
C VAL A 399 12.88 -14.80 -21.72
N ASP A 400 13.07 -13.99 -22.75
CA ASP A 400 12.97 -14.52 -24.10
C ASP A 400 14.07 -15.58 -24.18
N SER A 401 13.63 -16.84 -24.19
CA SER A 401 14.48 -17.99 -24.44
C SER A 401 15.08 -17.81 -25.82
N LEU A 402 16.36 -17.41 -25.85
CA LEU A 402 17.20 -17.44 -27.04
C LEU A 402 17.35 -18.86 -27.56
#